data_AF-A0A967BY36-F1
#
_entry.id   AF-A0A967BY36-F1
#
_cell.length_a   1.000
_cell.length_b   1.000
_cell.length_c   1.000
_cell.angle_alpha   90.00
_cell.angle_beta   90.00
_cell.angle_gamma   90.00
#
_symmetry.space_group_name_H-M   'P 1'
#
loop_
_entity.id
_entity.type
_entity.pdbx_description
1 polymer ?
#
loop_
_entity_poly.entity_id
_entity_poly.type
_entity_poly.pdbx_seq_one_letter_code
_entity_poly.pdbx_strand_id
1 'polypeptide(L)'
;VVIFDRIRENMQKHDKTDFYTIINNSINQVMSRSIITSMTTAFTLAALFFFGGSAIHGFSFALLIGIIVGTYSSIFIASPLLSLKSRQV
;
A
#
# COMPACT_ATOMS: atom_id res chain seq x y z
N VAL A 1 6.54 -0.93 1.42
CA VAL A 1 7.62 -1.93 1.18
C VAL A 1 7.36 -2.75 -0.08
N VAL A 2 6.27 -3.51 -0.16
CA VAL A 2 5.95 -4.40 -1.31
C VAL A 2 5.98 -3.67 -2.67
N ILE A 3 5.50 -2.42 -2.74
CA ILE A 3 5.55 -1.60 -3.96
C ILE A 3 6.98 -1.31 -4.41
N PHE A 4 7.86 -0.89 -3.49
CA PHE A 4 9.27 -0.61 -3.79
C PHE A 4 10.02 -1.86 -4.24
N ASP A 5 9.74 -3.00 -3.61
CA ASP A 5 10.33 -4.28 -3.96
C ASP A 5 9.95 -4.68 -5.40
N ARG A 6 8.67 -4.49 -5.76
CA ARG A 6 8.19 -4.82 -7.11
C ARG A 6 8.61 -3.84 -8.20
N ILE A 7 8.85 -2.57 -7.86
CA ILE A 7 9.50 -1.62 -8.78
C ILE A 7 10.92 -2.08 -9.06
N ARG A 8 11.68 -2.49 -8.03
CA ARG A 8 13.06 -2.94 -8.21
C ARG A 8 13.15 -4.20 -9.07
N GLU A 9 12.25 -5.14 -8.87
CA GLU A 9 12.20 -6.38 -9.66
C GLU A 9 11.77 -6.13 -11.12
N ASN A 10 10.75 -5.30 -11.36
CA ASN A 10 10.34 -5.00 -12.74
C ASN A 10 11.38 -4.15 -13.49
N MET A 11 12.14 -3.32 -12.76
CA MET A 11 13.28 -2.57 -13.31
C MET A 11 14.45 -3.49 -13.71
N GLN A 12 14.71 -4.57 -12.95
CA GLN A 12 15.71 -5.58 -13.33
C GLN A 12 15.27 -6.48 -14.51
N LYS A 13 13.96 -6.64 -14.74
CA LYS A 13 13.42 -7.49 -15.82
C LYS A 13 13.22 -6.75 -17.14
N HIS A 14 13.19 -5.42 -17.13
CA HIS A 14 12.81 -4.60 -18.28
C HIS A 14 13.80 -3.44 -18.51
N ASP A 15 15.03 -3.77 -18.93
CA ASP A 15 16.11 -2.79 -19.16
C ASP A 15 15.84 -1.77 -20.31
N LYS A 16 14.79 -1.96 -21.11
CA LYS A 16 14.51 -1.13 -22.31
C LYS A 16 13.14 -0.42 -22.29
N THR A 17 12.37 -0.57 -21.22
CA THR A 17 11.00 -0.02 -21.13
C THR A 17 11.02 1.28 -20.34
N ASP A 18 10.20 2.25 -20.75
CA ASP A 18 10.14 3.56 -20.09
C ASP A 18 9.87 3.42 -18.58
N PHE A 19 10.63 4.16 -17.78
CA PHE A 19 10.64 4.05 -16.32
C PHE A 19 9.24 4.28 -15.73
N TYR A 20 8.48 5.20 -16.34
CA TYR A 20 7.09 5.47 -15.97
C TYR A 20 6.17 4.28 -16.22
N THR A 21 6.39 3.54 -17.30
CA THR A 21 5.59 2.35 -17.65
C THR A 21 5.88 1.21 -16.67
N ILE A 22 7.15 1.02 -16.28
CA ILE A 22 7.56 0.04 -15.27
C ILE A 22 6.90 0.35 -13.93
N ILE A 23 6.94 1.61 -13.48
CA ILE A 23 6.30 2.02 -12.23
C ILE A 23 4.80 1.79 -12.26
N ASN A 24 4.11 2.22 -13.33
CA ASN A 24 2.66 2.07 -13.44
C ASN A 24 2.25 0.58 -13.41
N ASN A 25 2.99 -0.27 -14.12
CA ASN A 25 2.76 -1.72 -14.11
C ASN A 25 3.04 -2.35 -12.75
N SER A 26 4.13 -1.97 -12.08
CA SER A 26 4.44 -2.42 -10.72
C SER A 26 3.32 -2.03 -9.76
N ILE A 27 2.89 -0.77 -9.76
CA ILE A 27 1.83 -0.28 -8.89
C ILE A 27 0.54 -1.07 -9.11
N ASN A 28 0.08 -1.24 -10.36
CA ASN A 28 -1.13 -2.00 -10.65
C ASN A 28 -1.04 -3.47 -10.19
N GLN A 29 0.12 -4.12 -10.31
CA GLN A 29 0.30 -5.51 -9.89
C GLN A 29 0.20 -5.71 -8.37
N VAL A 30 0.76 -4.80 -7.58
CA VAL A 30 0.75 -4.92 -6.11
C VAL A 30 -0.41 -4.21 -5.44
N MET A 31 -1.08 -3.28 -6.12
CA MET A 31 -2.24 -2.56 -5.61
C MET A 31 -3.37 -3.53 -5.22
N SER A 32 -3.75 -4.45 -6.10
CA SER A 32 -4.82 -5.41 -5.81
C SER A 32 -4.51 -6.26 -4.56
N ARG A 33 -3.27 -6.76 -4.43
CA ARG A 33 -2.87 -7.55 -3.26
C ARG A 33 -2.90 -6.70 -1.99
N SER A 34 -2.31 -5.51 -2.03
CA SER A 34 -2.24 -4.61 -0.87
C SER A 34 -3.62 -4.18 -0.41
N ILE A 35 -4.51 -3.86 -1.34
CA ILE A 35 -5.90 -3.51 -1.06
C ILE A 35 -6.60 -4.70 -0.40
N ILE A 36 -6.53 -5.90 -0.97
CA ILE A 36 -7.16 -7.10 -0.41
C ILE A 36 -6.70 -7.34 1.02
N THR A 37 -5.40 -7.30 1.30
CA THR A 37 -4.86 -7.52 2.66
C THR A 37 -5.27 -6.42 3.64
N SER A 38 -5.29 -5.16 3.20
CA SER A 38 -5.74 -4.03 4.04
C SER A 38 -7.24 -4.10 4.32
N MET A 39 -8.07 -4.49 3.35
CA MET A 39 -9.50 -4.66 3.52
C MET A 39 -9.81 -5.82 4.46
N THR A 40 -9.17 -6.98 4.28
CA THR A 40 -9.42 -8.14 5.17
C THR A 40 -9.04 -7.82 6.60
N THR A 41 -7.89 -7.18 6.83
CA THR A 41 -7.50 -6.75 8.18
C THR A 41 -8.44 -5.67 8.75
N ALA A 42 -8.90 -4.72 7.93
CA ALA A 42 -9.91 -3.74 8.34
C ALA A 42 -11.24 -4.39 8.73
N PHE A 43 -11.71 -5.39 7.96
CA PHE A 43 -12.92 -6.16 8.29
C PHE A 43 -12.79 -6.91 9.61
N THR A 44 -11.65 -7.58 9.85
CA THR A 44 -11.38 -8.25 11.12
C THR A 44 -11.37 -7.25 12.28
N LEU A 45 -10.71 -6.10 12.13
CA LEU A 45 -10.67 -5.07 13.17
C LEU A 45 -12.03 -4.42 13.40
N ALA A 46 -12.84 -4.23 12.37
CA ALA A 46 -14.20 -3.74 12.50
C ALA A 46 -15.05 -4.72 13.34
N ALA A 47 -14.93 -6.03 13.07
CA ALA A 47 -15.60 -7.04 13.89
C ALA A 47 -15.11 -6.99 15.36
N LEU A 48 -13.80 -6.90 15.60
CA LEU A 48 -13.27 -6.71 16.95
C LEU A 48 -13.73 -5.41 17.62
N PHE A 49 -13.90 -4.33 16.86
CA PHE A 49 -14.36 -3.05 17.39
C PHE A 49 -15.83 -3.13 17.86
N PHE A 50 -16.70 -3.76 17.07
CA PHE A 50 -18.12 -3.91 17.44
C PHE A 50 -18.37 -5.02 18.47
N PHE A 51 -17.63 -6.14 18.42
CA PHE A 51 -17.90 -7.33 19.24
C PHE A 51 -16.87 -7.60 20.35
N GLY A 52 -15.74 -6.88 20.38
CA GLY A 52 -14.61 -7.17 21.27
C GLY A 52 -14.75 -6.70 22.72
N GLY A 53 -15.73 -5.88 23.05
CA GLY A 53 -15.89 -5.33 24.40
C GLY A 53 -14.88 -4.23 24.74
N SER A 54 -14.97 -3.69 25.97
CA SER A 54 -14.30 -2.44 26.37
C SER A 54 -12.77 -2.50 26.42
N ALA A 55 -12.18 -3.67 26.70
CA ALA A 55 -10.74 -3.82 26.85
C ALA A 55 -9.96 -3.68 25.53
N ILE A 56 -10.52 -4.14 24.41
CA ILE A 56 -9.87 -4.11 23.09
C ILE A 56 -10.39 -3.00 22.18
N HIS A 57 -11.47 -2.32 22.54
CA HIS A 57 -12.06 -1.23 21.75
C HIS A 57 -11.05 -0.12 21.41
N GLY A 58 -10.26 0.34 22.39
CA GLY A 58 -9.23 1.36 22.16
C GLY A 58 -8.08 0.88 21.27
N PHE A 59 -7.69 -0.39 21.40
CA PHE A 59 -6.66 -1.02 20.58
C PHE A 59 -7.13 -1.20 19.13
N SER A 60 -8.34 -1.74 18.93
CA SER A 60 -8.96 -1.90 17.62
C SER A 60 -9.14 -0.55 16.91
N PHE A 61 -9.55 0.49 17.64
CA PHE A 61 -9.68 1.84 17.09
C PHE A 61 -8.34 2.40 16.59
N ALA A 62 -7.28 2.30 17.40
CA ALA A 62 -5.95 2.74 17.02
C ALA A 62 -5.42 2.01 15.78
N LEU A 63 -5.61 0.69 15.70
CA LEU A 63 -5.23 -0.11 14.54
C LEU A 63 -6.04 0.23 13.29
N LEU A 64 -7.33 0.51 13.43
CA LEU A 64 -8.21 0.84 12.31
C LEU A 64 -7.79 2.19 11.68
N ILE A 65 -7.52 3.20 12.50
CA ILE A 65 -6.91 4.47 12.04
C ILE A 65 -5.55 4.23 11.39
N GLY A 66 -4.70 3.40 12.02
CA GLY A 66 -3.37 3.06 11.49
C GLY A 66 -3.41 2.41 10.10
N ILE A 67 -4.36 1.50 9.86
CA ILE A 67 -4.57 0.89 8.55
C ILE A 67 -5.06 1.90 7.52
N ILE A 68 -6.02 2.77 7.87
CA ILE A 68 -6.52 3.78 6.92
C ILE A 68 -5.39 4.72 6.49
N VAL A 69 -4.66 5.28 7.46
CA VAL A 69 -3.55 6.20 7.19
C VAL A 69 -2.40 5.49 6.48
N GLY A 70 -2.05 4.27 6.89
CA GLY A 70 -0.97 3.48 6.29
C GLY A 70 -1.27 3.01 4.86
N THR A 71 -2.52 2.63 4.59
CA THR A 71 -2.96 2.21 3.25
C THR A 71 -3.01 3.41 2.31
N TYR A 72 -3.57 4.54 2.76
CA TYR A 72 -3.58 5.77 1.99
C TYR A 72 -2.16 6.28 1.70
N SER A 73 -1.31 6.36 2.73
CA SER A 73 0.10 6.76 2.58
C SER A 73 0.85 5.86 1.61
N SER A 74 0.67 4.53 1.70
CA SER A 74 1.41 3.60 0.84
C SER A 74 1.01 3.66 -0.64
N ILE A 75 -0.27 3.94 -0.94
CA ILE A 75 -0.79 3.97 -2.31
C ILE A 75 -0.63 5.37 -2.94
N PHE A 76 -1.02 6.42 -2.21
CA PHE A 76 -1.08 7.78 -2.73
C PHE A 76 0.23 8.56 -2.63
N ILE A 77 1.13 8.23 -1.69
CA ILE A 77 2.42 8.93 -1.58
C ILE A 77 3.53 8.24 -2.41
N ALA A 78 3.45 6.92 -2.59
CA ALA A 78 4.42 6.20 -3.42
C ALA A 78 4.36 6.59 -4.91
N SER A 79 3.15 6.75 -5.46
CA SER A 79 2.93 7.09 -6.88
C SER A 79 3.53 8.45 -7.31
N PRO A 80 3.32 9.57 -6.59
CA PRO A 80 3.89 10.87 -6.95
C PRO A 80 5.36 11.06 -6.54
N LEU A 81 5.84 10.44 -5.45
CA LEU A 81 7.26 10.53 -5.06
C LEU A 81 8.19 9.93 -6.13
N LEU A 82 7.74 8.87 -6.80
CA LEU A 82 8.52 8.22 -7.85
C LEU A 82 8.45 8.98 -9.18
N SER A 83 7.31 9.63 -9.49
CA SER A 83 7.19 10.44 -10.71
C SER A 83 7.99 11.75 -10.65
N LEU A 84 8.20 12.31 -9.45
CA LEU A 84 9.06 13.48 -9.25
C LEU A 84 10.56 13.11 -9.37
N LYS A 85 10.97 11.93 -8.90
CA LYS A 85 12.37 11.52 -8.91
C LYS A 85 12.93 11.26 -10.32
N SER A 86 12.09 10.90 -11.30
CA SER A 86 12.54 10.75 -12.71
C SER A 86 12.55 12.06 -13.50
N ARG A 87 12.26 13.21 -12.88
CA ARG A 87 12.39 14.54 -13.50
C ARG A 87 13.74 15.22 -13.18
N GLN A 88 14.63 14.56 -12.44
CA GLN A 88 15.94 15.07 -12.03
C GLN A 88 17.14 14.25 -12.55
N VAL A 89 16.95 13.31 -13.48
CA VAL A 89 18.05 12.60 -14.16
C VAL A 89 17.93 12.77 -15.66
#